data_AF-A0A965ES61-F1
#
_entry.id   AF-A0A965ES61-F1
#
_cell.length_a   1.000
_cell.length_b   1.000
_cell.length_c   1.000
_cell.angle_alpha   90.00
_cell.angle_beta   90.00
_cell.angle_gamma   90.00
#
_symmetry.space_group_name_H-M   'P 1'
#
loop_
_entity.id
_entity.type
_entity.pdbx_description
1 polymer ?
#
loop_
_entity_poly.entity_id
_entity_poly.type
_entity_poly.pdbx_seq_one_letter_code
_entity_poly.pdbx_strand_id
1 'polypeptide(L)'
;QASYIYNAELDIFSSFETTTSIALKAEWADAMGLGGMMFWDLSNDATGSPDSLISAAFRSMVLEEDVADIQADSSLSDPIVVGGDGEIGPLPL
;
A
#
# COMPACT_ATOMS: atom_id res chain seq x y z
N GLN A 1 -1.04 -8.55 2.73
CA GLN A 1 -1.32 -7.38 3.59
C GLN A 1 -2.51 -6.62 2.99
N ALA A 2 -3.39 -6.07 3.82
CA ALA A 2 -4.44 -5.14 3.40
C ALA A 2 -4.44 -3.93 4.35
N SER A 3 -4.71 -2.74 3.82
CA SER A 3 -4.59 -1.48 4.56
C SER A 3 -5.94 -0.75 4.59
N TYR A 4 -6.21 -0.05 5.69
CA TYR A 4 -7.39 0.78 5.83
C TYR A 4 -7.13 1.97 6.76
N ILE A 5 -8.03 2.95 6.69
CA ILE A 5 -8.16 4.01 7.67
C ILE A 5 -9.56 3.97 8.27
N TYR A 6 -9.66 4.14 9.59
CA TYR A 6 -10.92 4.22 10.30
C TYR A 6 -10.94 5.47 11.19
N ASN A 7 -11.99 6.27 11.05
CA ASN A 7 -12.28 7.38 11.93
C ASN A 7 -13.45 6.99 12.84
N ALA A 8 -13.17 6.71 14.12
CA ALA A 8 -14.17 6.25 15.08
C ALA A 8 -15.17 7.34 15.53
N GLU A 9 -14.79 8.62 15.47
CA GLU A 9 -15.68 9.73 15.83
C GLU A 9 -16.77 9.93 14.77
N LEU A 10 -16.39 9.78 13.50
CA LEU A 10 -17.29 9.93 12.35
C LEU A 10 -17.90 8.61 11.86
N ASP A 11 -17.44 7.48 12.41
CA ASP A 11 -17.74 6.13 11.95
C ASP A 11 -17.53 5.92 10.45
N ILE A 12 -16.37 6.39 9.95
CA ILE A 12 -15.99 6.28 8.54
C ILE A 12 -14.85 5.29 8.39
N PHE A 13 -15.08 4.26 7.57
CA PHE A 13 -14.08 3.30 7.14
C PHE A 13 -13.74 3.52 5.66
N SER A 14 -12.45 3.47 5.31
CA SER A 14 -11.99 3.44 3.93
C SER A 14 -10.82 2.46 3.78
N SER A 15 -10.98 1.48 2.90
CA SER A 15 -9.89 0.61 2.47
C SER A 15 -9.11 1.25 1.34
N PHE A 16 -7.79 1.22 1.41
CA PHE A 16 -6.94 1.80 0.37
C PHE A 16 -5.59 1.06 0.32
N GLU A 17 -4.81 1.34 -0.71
CA GLU A 17 -3.47 0.78 -0.88
C GLU A 17 -2.41 1.75 -0.36
N THR A 18 -1.32 1.20 0.18
CA THR A 18 -0.10 1.93 0.52
C THR A 18 1.04 1.48 -0.38
N THR A 19 2.17 2.20 -0.37
CA THR A 19 3.36 1.78 -1.12
C THR A 19 3.81 0.37 -0.70
N THR A 20 3.73 0.04 0.58
CA THR A 20 4.03 -1.31 1.12
C THR A 20 3.07 -2.37 0.58
N SER A 21 1.75 -2.12 0.59
CA SER A 21 0.79 -3.13 0.10
C SER A 21 0.94 -3.36 -1.40
N ILE A 22 1.30 -2.32 -2.16
CA ILE A 22 1.62 -2.43 -3.59
C ILE A 22 2.92 -3.18 -3.82
N ALA A 23 3.99 -2.89 -3.08
CA ALA A 23 5.26 -3.59 -3.21
C ALA A 23 5.11 -5.09 -2.92
N LEU A 24 4.38 -5.47 -1.87
CA LEU A 24 4.08 -6.89 -1.58
C LEU A 24 3.24 -7.56 -2.69
N LYS A 25 2.31 -6.83 -3.31
CA LYS A 25 1.52 -7.36 -4.43
C LYS A 25 2.35 -7.48 -5.71
N ALA A 26 3.29 -6.57 -5.92
CA ALA A 26 4.26 -6.63 -7.00
C ALA A 26 5.14 -7.87 -6.88
N GLU A 27 5.76 -8.10 -5.71
CA GLU A 27 6.53 -9.32 -5.44
C GLU A 27 5.69 -10.59 -5.63
N TRP A 28 4.46 -10.60 -5.13
CA TRP A 28 3.56 -11.74 -5.33
C TRP A 28 3.23 -11.97 -6.81
N ALA A 29 2.96 -10.91 -7.56
CA ALA A 29 2.65 -11.01 -8.98
C ALA A 29 3.84 -11.56 -9.77
N ASP A 30 5.05 -11.10 -9.46
CA ASP A 30 6.29 -11.59 -10.06
C ASP A 30 6.55 -13.06 -9.71
N ALA A 31 6.43 -13.43 -8.42
CA ALA A 31 6.58 -14.80 -7.96
C ALA A 31 5.59 -15.78 -8.61
N MET A 32 4.41 -15.28 -9.01
CA MET A 32 3.39 -16.04 -9.72
C MET A 32 3.58 -16.04 -11.26
N GLY A 33 4.58 -15.35 -11.79
CA GLY A 33 4.85 -15.23 -13.22
C GLY A 33 3.80 -14.42 -13.97
N LEU A 34 3.15 -13.45 -13.32
CA LEU A 34 2.20 -12.55 -13.95
C LEU A 34 2.91 -11.46 -14.76
N GLY A 35 2.29 -10.99 -15.84
CA GLY A 35 2.93 -10.05 -16.78
C GLY A 35 3.04 -8.60 -16.30
N GLY A 36 2.61 -8.28 -15.07
CA GLY A 36 2.65 -6.92 -14.53
C GLY A 36 1.47 -6.58 -13.62
N MET A 37 1.37 -5.29 -13.26
CA MET A 37 0.28 -4.71 -12.47
C MET A 37 -0.52 -3.69 -13.30
N MET A 38 -1.80 -3.53 -12.94
CA MET A 38 -2.71 -2.56 -13.54
C MET A 38 -3.24 -1.62 -12.46
N PHE A 39 -3.34 -0.33 -12.79
CA PHE A 39 -3.85 0.72 -11.90
C PHE A 39 -5.06 1.41 -12.53
N TRP A 40 -6.09 1.62 -11.71
CA TRP A 40 -7.26 2.43 -12.05
C TRP A 40 -7.43 3.54 -11.00
N ASP A 41 -7.25 4.82 -11.30
CA ASP A 41 -6.66 5.38 -12.52
C ASP A 41 -5.53 6.36 -12.16
N LEU A 42 -4.86 6.91 -13.17
CA LEU A 42 -3.69 7.77 -12.98
C LEU A 42 -3.99 9.08 -12.23
N SER A 43 -5.22 9.60 -12.30
CA SER A 43 -5.58 10.92 -11.76
C SER A 43 -5.57 10.98 -10.24
N ASN A 44 -5.68 9.83 -9.58
CA ASN A 44 -5.74 9.73 -8.12
C ASN A 44 -4.44 9.22 -7.50
N ASP A 45 -3.36 9.05 -8.28
CA ASP A 45 -2.06 8.69 -7.73
C ASP A 45 -1.37 9.90 -7.10
N ALA A 46 -0.55 9.67 -6.07
CA ALA A 46 0.18 10.75 -5.41
C ALA A 46 1.27 11.31 -6.34
N THR A 47 1.30 12.62 -6.57
CA THR A 47 2.29 13.27 -7.44
C THR A 47 3.35 14.01 -6.64
N GLY A 48 4.63 13.82 -6.96
CA GLY A 48 5.74 14.50 -6.26
C GLY A 48 5.90 14.07 -4.80
N SER A 49 5.41 12.88 -4.46
CA SER A 49 5.47 12.26 -3.13
C SER A 49 6.08 10.87 -3.23
N PRO A 50 6.78 10.37 -2.19
CA PRO A 50 7.17 8.96 -2.12
C PRO A 50 5.97 7.99 -2.11
N ASP A 51 4.76 8.48 -1.85
CA ASP A 51 3.55 7.64 -1.74
C ASP A 51 2.84 7.34 -3.07
N SER A 52 3.49 7.60 -4.22
CA SER A 52 2.97 7.17 -5.52
C SER A 52 2.91 5.65 -5.58
N LEU A 53 1.71 5.10 -5.75
CA LEU A 53 1.48 3.65 -5.84
C LEU A 53 2.07 3.08 -7.13
N ILE A 54 2.00 3.83 -8.22
CA ILE A 54 2.58 3.43 -9.51
C ILE A 54 4.11 3.37 -9.39
N SER A 55 4.70 4.36 -8.71
CA SER A 55 6.14 4.39 -8.46
C SER A 55 6.57 3.25 -7.55
N ALA A 56 5.79 2.91 -6.52
CA ALA A 56 6.07 1.76 -5.66
C ALA A 56 6.07 0.42 -6.43
N ALA A 57 5.10 0.21 -7.32
CA ALA A 57 5.09 -0.98 -8.17
C ALA A 57 6.28 -1.02 -9.13
N PHE A 58 6.68 0.12 -9.70
CA PHE A 58 7.85 0.19 -10.57
C PHE A 58 9.15 -0.11 -9.79
N ARG A 59 9.33 0.48 -8.62
CA ARG A 59 10.47 0.23 -7.72
C ARG A 59 10.57 -1.25 -7.35
N SER A 60 9.45 -1.89 -7.01
CA SER A 60 9.42 -3.31 -6.67
C SER A 60 9.62 -4.23 -7.90
N MET A 61 8.79 -4.12 -8.94
CA MET A 61 8.81 -5.08 -10.06
C MET A 61 9.96 -4.88 -11.06
N VAL A 62 10.47 -3.65 -11.21
CA VAL A 62 11.44 -3.33 -12.28
C VAL A 62 12.81 -3.01 -11.72
N LEU A 63 12.88 -2.29 -10.59
CA LEU A 63 14.16 -2.00 -9.94
C LEU A 63 14.55 -3.09 -8.94
N GLU A 64 13.65 -4.03 -8.64
CA GLU A 64 13.86 -5.11 -7.66
C GLU A 64 14.29 -4.57 -6.29
N GLU A 65 13.76 -3.40 -5.92
CA GLU A 65 14.04 -2.77 -4.64
C GLU A 65 13.31 -3.51 -3.50
N ASP A 66 13.98 -3.63 -2.35
CA ASP A 66 13.44 -4.35 -1.19
C ASP A 66 12.18 -3.65 -0.65
N VAL A 67 11.17 -4.44 -0.28
CA VAL A 67 9.91 -3.93 0.28
C VAL A 67 10.15 -3.09 1.53
N ALA A 68 11.13 -3.42 2.35
CA ALA A 68 11.48 -2.66 3.55
C ALA A 68 12.00 -1.25 3.21
N ASP A 69 12.75 -1.10 2.13
CA ASP A 69 13.24 0.20 1.66
C ASP A 69 12.09 1.05 1.09
N ILE A 70 11.20 0.44 0.29
CA ILE A 70 9.99 1.09 -0.23
C ILE A 70 9.05 1.51 0.92
N GLN A 71 8.94 0.70 1.98
CA GLN A 71 8.17 1.02 3.17
C GLN A 71 8.79 2.17 3.96
N ALA A 72 10.11 2.17 4.16
CA ALA A 72 10.81 3.19 4.93
C ALA A 72 10.73 4.59 4.31
N ASP A 73 10.57 4.66 2.98
CA ASP A 73 10.40 5.90 2.24
C ASP A 73 9.00 6.52 2.33
N SER A 74 7.97 5.74 2.70
CA SER A 74 6.59 6.23 2.71
C SER A 74 6.38 7.30 3.77
N SER A 75 5.55 8.31 3.45
CA SER A 75 5.12 9.28 4.47
C SER A 75 4.05 8.71 5.42
N LEU A 76 3.45 7.57 5.05
CA LEU A 76 2.50 6.83 5.87
C LEU A 76 3.28 5.80 6.69
N SER A 77 3.84 6.24 7.83
CA SER A 77 4.68 5.38 8.69
C SER A 77 3.91 4.27 9.42
N ASP A 78 2.60 4.42 9.60
CA ASP A 78 1.76 3.51 10.41
C ASP A 78 0.35 3.29 9.83
N PRO A 79 0.18 2.79 8.59
CA PRO A 79 -1.14 2.36 8.15
C PRO A 79 -1.59 1.22 9.07
N ILE A 80 -2.81 1.26 9.60
CA ILE A 80 -3.32 0.10 10.33
C ILE A 80 -3.45 -1.05 9.33
N VAL A 81 -2.62 -2.07 9.55
CA VAL A 81 -2.64 -3.33 8.85
C VAL A 81 -3.47 -4.30 9.66
N VAL A 82 -4.77 -4.42 9.37
CA VAL A 82 -5.55 -5.54 9.91
C VAL A 82 -5.46 -6.71 8.95
N GLY A 83 -4.66 -7.70 9.36
CA GLY A 83 -4.76 -9.05 8.86
C GLY A 83 -5.54 -9.93 9.85
N GLY A 84 -6.82 -10.20 9.56
CA GLY A 84 -7.38 -11.55 9.76
C GLY A 84 -7.99 -11.97 11.11
N ASP A 85 -8.44 -11.08 11.99
CA ASP A 85 -9.36 -11.46 13.11
C ASP A 85 -10.79 -10.94 12.96
N GLY A 86 -11.01 -9.97 12.06
CA GLY A 86 -12.34 -9.43 11.74
C GLY A 86 -12.79 -8.25 12.59
N GLU A 87 -11.92 -7.69 13.44
CA GLU A 87 -12.27 -6.58 14.33
C GLU A 87 -11.57 -5.27 13.89
N ILE A 88 -12.32 -4.17 13.81
CA ILE A 88 -11.79 -2.84 13.48
C ILE A 88 -11.50 -2.10 14.81
N GLY A 89 -10.22 -1.79 15.08
CA GLY A 89 -9.80 -1.04 16.27
C GLY A 89 -9.34 0.40 15.98
N PRO A 90 -9.31 1.29 17.00
CA PRO A 90 -8.82 2.67 16.88
C PRO A 90 -7.28 2.75 16.71
N LEU A 91 -6.80 3.82 16.05
CA LEU A 91 -5.37 4.15 15.94
C LEU A 91 -4.74 4.33 17.34
N PRO A 92 -3.52 3.82 17.59
CA PRO A 92 -2.75 4.22 18.76
C PRO A 92 -2.48 5.74 18.71
N LEU A 93 -2.73 6.43 19.84
CA LEU A 93 -2.40 7.85 20.03
C LEU A 93 -0.88 8.06 20.12
#